data_AF-A0A1H4AVH3-F1
#
_entry.id   AF-A0A1H4AVH3-F1
#
_cell.length_a   1.000
_cell.length_b   1.000
_cell.length_c   1.000
_cell.angle_alpha   90.00
_cell.angle_beta   90.00
_cell.angle_gamma   90.00
#
_symmetry.space_group_name_H-M   'P 1'
#
loop_
_entity.id
_entity.type
_entity.pdbx_description
1 polymer ?
#
loop_
_entity_poly.entity_id
_entity_poly.type
_entity_poly.pdbx_seq_one_letter_code
_entity_poly.pdbx_strand_id
1 'polypeptide(L)'
;MTRELPMSTDPTSADDLPTGTTITLTREDEWWVAKEEETGVVSQGKSRQGALNNLDEALQGYHGEGEPTSEDELRELGIDPEQNTFGLLNDSEIFD
;
A
#
# COMPACT_ATOMS: atom_id res chain seq x y z
N MET A 1 -3.68 -38.98 48.50
CA MET A 1 -3.53 -38.79 47.05
C MET A 1 -4.54 -37.76 46.59
N THR A 2 -4.11 -36.57 46.20
CA THR A 2 -4.97 -35.60 45.51
C THR A 2 -4.36 -35.40 44.14
N ARG A 3 -5.08 -35.81 43.10
CA ARG A 3 -4.63 -35.77 41.71
C ARG A 3 -5.20 -34.48 41.13
N GLU A 4 -4.35 -33.47 40.94
CA GLU A 4 -4.75 -32.21 40.33
C GLU A 4 -4.93 -32.45 38.83
N LEU A 5 -6.13 -32.18 38.31
CA LEU A 5 -6.43 -32.27 36.88
C LEU A 5 -5.66 -31.15 36.16
N PRO A 6 -4.92 -31.41 35.06
CA PRO A 6 -4.37 -30.32 34.28
C PRO A 6 -5.54 -29.53 33.67
N MET A 7 -5.51 -28.22 33.87
CA MET A 7 -6.40 -27.26 33.23
C MET A 7 -6.23 -27.41 31.71
N SER A 8 -7.20 -28.02 31.03
CA SER A 8 -7.28 -28.03 29.57
C SER A 8 -7.68 -26.63 29.14
N THR A 9 -6.70 -25.78 28.89
CA THR A 9 -6.92 -24.67 27.97
C THR A 9 -6.71 -25.21 26.58
N ASP A 10 -7.73 -25.84 26.01
CA ASP A 10 -7.82 -25.96 24.56
C ASP A 10 -7.85 -24.52 24.01
N PRO A 11 -6.84 -24.07 23.26
CA PRO A 11 -6.95 -22.82 22.53
C PRO A 11 -7.89 -23.07 21.35
N THR A 12 -9.18 -23.22 21.62
CA THR A 12 -10.18 -23.30 20.56
C THR A 12 -10.30 -21.90 19.96
N SER A 13 -9.78 -21.77 18.74
CA SER A 13 -9.93 -20.63 17.83
C SER A 13 -9.40 -19.27 18.32
N ALA A 14 -8.07 -19.16 18.43
CA ALA A 14 -7.38 -17.89 18.13
C ALA A 14 -6.97 -17.81 16.64
N ASP A 15 -7.55 -18.67 15.79
CA ASP A 15 -7.16 -18.91 14.39
C ASP A 15 -8.06 -18.20 13.36
N ASP A 16 -8.99 -17.33 13.81
CA ASP A 16 -9.89 -16.61 12.91
C ASP A 16 -10.15 -15.17 13.37
N LEU A 17 -9.06 -14.47 13.71
CA LEU A 17 -9.03 -13.02 13.62
C LEU A 17 -8.15 -12.69 12.42
N PRO A 18 -8.56 -11.78 11.51
CA PRO A 18 -7.65 -11.30 10.48
C PRO A 18 -6.40 -10.80 11.19
N THR A 19 -5.31 -11.54 10.98
CA THR A 19 -4.02 -11.22 11.58
C THR A 19 -3.54 -9.99 10.83
N GLY A 20 -3.10 -8.95 11.55
CA GLY A 20 -2.87 -7.63 10.97
C GLY A 20 -2.03 -7.63 9.68
N THR A 21 -2.12 -6.53 8.95
CA THR A 21 -1.37 -6.25 7.72
C THR A 21 0.13 -6.52 7.83
N THR A 22 0.71 -7.14 6.79
CA THR A 22 2.15 -7.37 6.67
C THR A 22 2.80 -6.26 5.85
N ILE A 23 3.82 -5.62 6.43
CA ILE A 23 4.63 -4.61 5.74
C ILE A 23 6.06 -5.13 5.59
N THR A 24 6.54 -5.18 4.34
CA THR A 24 7.94 -5.44 4.01
C THR A 24 8.70 -4.12 3.89
N LEU A 25 9.81 -3.99 4.61
CA LEU A 25 10.67 -2.81 4.56
C LEU A 25 12.05 -3.19 4.02
N THR A 26 12.39 -2.71 2.81
CA THR A 26 13.69 -2.92 2.18
C THR A 26 14.52 -1.63 2.20
N ARG A 27 15.85 -1.79 2.25
CA ARG A 27 16.81 -0.69 2.04
C ARG A 27 17.35 -0.82 0.62
N GLU A 28 17.10 0.19 -0.20
CA GLU A 28 17.55 0.27 -1.58
C GLU A 28 18.39 1.54 -1.73
N ASP A 29 19.71 1.37 -1.82
CA ASP A 29 20.70 2.46 -1.84
C ASP A 29 20.50 3.48 -0.70
N GLU A 30 20.09 4.70 -1.08
CA GLU A 30 19.84 5.82 -0.18
C GLU A 30 18.38 5.90 0.33
N TRP A 31 17.52 4.97 -0.09
CA TRP A 31 16.08 4.97 0.17
C TRP A 31 15.62 3.76 0.99
N TRP A 32 14.57 3.98 1.77
CA TRP A 32 13.79 2.92 2.40
C TRP A 32 12.51 2.75 1.59
N VAL A 33 12.18 1.51 1.26
CA VAL A 33 10.97 1.15 0.50
C VAL A 33 10.10 0.30 1.41
N ALA A 34 8.89 0.77 1.68
CA ALA A 34 7.89 0.09 2.48
C ALA A 34 6.78 -0.41 1.56
N LYS A 35 6.45 -1.69 1.64
CA LYS A 35 5.43 -2.36 0.85
C LYS A 35 4.42 -3.02 1.76
N GLU A 36 3.15 -2.69 1.60
CA GLU A 36 2.05 -3.41 2.21
C GLU A 36 1.66 -4.58 1.30
N GLU A 37 1.70 -5.81 1.82
CA GLU A 37 1.61 -7.02 0.99
C GLU A 37 0.19 -7.35 0.51
N GLU A 38 -0.86 -6.92 1.21
CA GLU A 38 -2.26 -7.24 0.87
C GLU A 38 -2.77 -6.39 -0.30
N THR A 39 -2.60 -5.07 -0.22
CA THR A 39 -2.96 -4.09 -1.25
C THR A 39 -1.89 -3.96 -2.32
N GLY A 40 -0.64 -4.34 -2.00
CA GLY A 40 0.51 -4.10 -2.87
C GLY A 40 0.96 -2.64 -2.90
N VAL A 41 0.39 -1.77 -2.07
CA VAL A 41 0.77 -0.35 -2.01
C VAL A 41 2.23 -0.23 -1.54
N VAL A 42 3.00 0.58 -2.27
CA VAL A 42 4.40 0.83 -2.00
C VAL A 42 4.61 2.32 -1.76
N SER A 43 5.44 2.64 -0.77
CA SER A 43 5.92 3.99 -0.54
C SER A 43 7.41 4.01 -0.20
N GLN A 44 8.04 5.17 -0.30
CA GLN A 44 9.48 5.33 -0.09
C GLN A 44 9.82 6.55 0.75
N GLY A 45 10.96 6.50 1.45
CA GLY A 45 11.45 7.60 2.25
C GLY A 45 12.96 7.55 2.51
N LYS A 46 13.55 8.71 2.83
CA LYS A 46 14.99 8.80 3.19
C LYS A 46 15.31 8.12 4.52
N SER A 47 14.29 7.87 5.35
CA SER A 47 14.39 7.15 6.62
C SER A 47 13.33 6.05 6.68
N ARG A 48 13.53 5.07 7.57
CA ARG A 48 12.54 4.00 7.83
C ARG A 48 11.17 4.60 8.17
N GLN A 49 11.16 5.56 9.10
CA GLN A 49 9.93 6.24 9.52
C GLN A 49 9.30 7.02 8.37
N GLY A 50 10.11 7.68 7.53
CA GLY A 50 9.59 8.41 6.38
C GLY A 50 8.90 7.48 5.38
N ALA A 51 9.47 6.31 5.11
CA ALA A 51 8.85 5.34 4.22
C ALA A 51 7.53 4.79 4.78
N LEU A 52 7.46 4.54 6.10
CA LEU A 52 6.24 4.07 6.76
C LEU A 52 5.15 5.14 6.83
N ASN A 53 5.49 6.38 7.19
CA ASN A 53 4.52 7.49 7.21
C ASN A 53 3.93 7.72 5.81
N ASN A 54 4.78 7.73 4.78
CA ASN A 54 4.33 7.89 3.41
C ASN A 54 3.52 6.66 2.93
N LEU A 55 3.72 5.48 3.53
CA LEU A 55 2.90 4.30 3.25
C LEU A 55 1.51 4.44 3.87
N ASP A 56 1.41 4.97 5.09
CA ASP A 56 0.11 5.23 5.73
C ASP A 56 -0.74 6.22 4.91
N GLU A 57 -0.12 7.30 4.40
CA GLU A 57 -0.80 8.26 3.52
C GLU A 57 -1.23 7.61 2.20
N ALA A 58 -0.37 6.79 1.60
CA ALA A 58 -0.69 6.09 0.37
C ALA A 58 -1.83 5.08 0.54
N LEU A 59 -1.89 4.38 1.68
CA LEU A 59 -2.99 3.46 2.02
C LEU A 59 -4.31 4.21 2.21
N GLN A 60 -4.30 5.36 2.89
CA GLN A 60 -5.49 6.23 3.00
C GLN A 60 -5.97 6.65 1.59
N GLY A 61 -5.05 7.12 0.75
CA GLY A 61 -5.36 7.46 -0.64
C GLY A 61 -5.90 6.29 -1.46
N TYR A 62 -5.33 5.09 -1.29
CA TYR A 62 -5.77 3.85 -1.95
C TYR A 62 -7.21 3.47 -1.58
N HIS A 63 -7.62 3.71 -0.34
CA HIS A 63 -9.00 3.50 0.12
C HIS A 63 -9.97 4.62 -0.32
N GLY A 64 -9.50 5.58 -1.11
CA GLY A 64 -10.32 6.66 -1.67
C GLY A 64 -10.45 7.87 -0.75
N GLU A 65 -9.58 8.02 0.25
CA GLU A 65 -9.58 9.17 1.16
C GLU A 65 -8.81 10.39 0.63
N GLY A 66 -8.35 10.34 -0.64
CA GLY A 66 -7.73 11.49 -1.31
C GLY A 66 -8.77 12.52 -1.78
N GLU A 67 -8.36 13.79 -1.84
CA GLU A 67 -9.19 14.86 -2.40
C GLU A 67 -9.12 14.85 -3.93
N PRO A 68 -10.26 14.80 -4.64
CA PRO A 68 -10.27 14.89 -6.10
C PRO A 68 -9.87 16.30 -6.54
N THR A 69 -8.88 16.40 -7.42
CA THR A 69 -8.55 17.66 -8.11
C THR A 69 -9.55 17.91 -9.22
N SER A 70 -9.99 19.16 -9.39
CA SER A 70 -10.89 19.54 -10.49
C SER A 70 -10.15 19.68 -11.82
N GLU A 71 -10.85 19.48 -12.94
CA GLU A 71 -10.27 19.64 -14.27
C GLU A 71 -9.74 21.06 -14.53
N ASP A 72 -10.39 22.08 -13.96
CA ASP A 72 -9.98 23.47 -14.13
C ASP A 72 -8.67 23.79 -13.41
N GLU A 73 -8.47 23.24 -12.20
CA GLU A 73 -7.19 23.35 -11.48
C GLU A 73 -6.06 22.64 -12.25
N LEU A 74 -6.34 21.49 -12.87
CA LEU A 74 -5.37 20.83 -13.75
C LEU A 74 -5.00 21.72 -14.94
N ARG A 75 -5.99 22.33 -15.61
CA ARG A 75 -5.77 23.24 -16.73
C ARG A 75 -4.98 24.48 -16.33
N GLU A 76 -5.20 25.02 -15.13
CA GLU A 76 -4.42 26.14 -14.57
C GLU A 76 -2.93 25.77 -14.40
N LEU A 77 -2.65 24.52 -14.01
CA LEU A 77 -1.29 23.98 -13.92
C LEU A 77 -0.68 23.59 -15.29
N GLY A 78 -1.42 23.82 -16.39
CA GLY A 78 -0.99 23.45 -17.75
C GLY A 78 -1.13 21.96 -18.06
N ILE A 79 -1.89 21.22 -17.25
CA ILE A 79 -2.18 19.80 -17.44
C ILE A 79 -3.56 19.69 -18.10
N ASP A 80 -3.62 19.22 -19.34
CA ASP A 80 -4.89 18.99 -20.03
C ASP A 80 -5.39 17.55 -19.76
N PRO A 81 -6.46 17.38 -18.96
CA PRO A 81 -6.98 16.05 -18.63
C PRO A 81 -7.49 15.28 -19.86
N GLU A 82 -7.88 15.96 -20.95
CA GLU A 82 -8.33 15.30 -22.18
C GLU A 82 -7.17 14.59 -22.92
N GLN A 83 -5.91 14.98 -22.66
CA GLN A 83 -4.74 14.28 -23.22
C GLN A 83 -4.46 12.95 -22.52
N ASN A 84 -5.06 12.69 -21.36
CA ASN A 84 -4.96 11.39 -20.68
C ASN A 84 -5.83 10.34 -21.39
N THR A 85 -5.44 10.03 -22.62
CA THR A 85 -6.05 8.99 -23.42
C THR A 85 -5.41 7.66 -23.03
N PHE A 86 -6.20 6.75 -22.45
CA PHE A 86 -5.78 5.36 -22.30
C PHE A 86 -5.50 4.80 -23.70
N GLY A 87 -4.23 4.70 -24.06
CA GLY A 87 -3.83 4.19 -25.36
C GLY A 87 -4.35 2.78 -25.56
N LEU A 88 -5.31 2.62 -26.48
CA LEU A 88 -5.36 1.46 -27.36
C LEU A 88 -3.96 1.35 -27.97
N LEU A 89 -3.12 0.46 -27.42
CA LEU A 89 -1.81 0.13 -27.95
C LEU A 89 -2.00 -0.58 -29.30
N ASN A 90 -2.44 0.15 -30.31
CA ASN A 90 -2.41 -0.33 -31.68
C ASN A 90 -1.00 -0.05 -32.18
N ASP A 91 -0.17 -1.09 -32.07
CA ASP A 91 1.00 -1.35 -32.91
C ASP A 91 1.92 -0.16 -33.19
N SER A 92 2.59 0.37 -32.17
CA SER A 92 3.82 1.12 -32.41
C SER A 92 5.01 0.16 -32.31
N GLU A 93 5.64 -0.08 -33.46
CA GLU A 93 6.96 -0.68 -33.68
C GLU A 93 8.07 0.11 -32.94
N ILE A 94 7.94 0.29 -31.63
CA ILE A 94 8.82 1.16 -30.83
C ILE A 94 9.93 0.39 -30.10
N PHE A 95 9.99 -0.92 -30.28
CA PHE A 95 11.08 -1.76 -29.81
C PHE A 95 11.59 -2.63 -30.97
N ASP A 96 12.53 -2.06 -31.73
CA ASP A 96 13.53 -2.80 -32.52
C ASP A 96 14.93 -2.50 -31.96
#